data_AF-G7VRW1-F1
#
_entry.id   AF-G7VRW1-F1
#
_cell.length_a   1.000
_cell.length_b   1.000
_cell.length_c   1.000
_cell.angle_alpha   90.00
_cell.angle_beta   90.00
_cell.angle_gamma   90.00
#
_symmetry.space_group_name_H-M   'P 1'
#
loop_
_entity.id
_entity.type
_entity.pdbx_description
1 polymer ?
#
loop_
_entity_poly.entity_id
_entity_poly.type
_entity_poly.pdbx_seq_one_letter_code
_entity_poly.pdbx_strand_id
1 'polypeptide(L)'
;MHLFMDDYRPCPPGFKLARDAEECLLLLHEYPISVLSLDYDLGPGQPTGKDVAAAIAGKKLYPREIYLHSSSAEGRRAMYELLYANKPEGVTVHNGPVPEERMREIRQESER
;
A
#
# COMPACT_ATOMS: atom_id res chain seq x y z
N MET A 1 10.26 -3.66 -6.37
CA MET A 1 10.22 -3.88 -4.91
C MET A 1 8.77 -3.95 -4.45
N HIS A 2 8.47 -4.65 -3.36
CA HIS A 2 7.11 -4.72 -2.79
C HIS A 2 7.10 -4.03 -1.43
N LEU A 3 6.08 -3.21 -1.16
CA LEU A 3 6.00 -2.35 0.03
C LEU A 3 4.75 -2.69 0.84
N PHE A 4 4.93 -2.86 2.14
CA PHE A 4 3.88 -3.12 3.12
C PHE A 4 3.91 -2.00 4.15
N MET A 5 2.87 -1.18 4.21
CA MET A 5 2.75 -0.09 5.17
C MET A 5 1.78 -0.47 6.27
N ASP A 6 2.30 -0.65 7.49
CA ASP A 6 1.55 -1.08 8.66
C ASP A 6 2.37 -0.78 9.93
N ASP A 7 1.75 -0.19 10.94
CA ASP A 7 2.37 0.17 12.22
C ASP A 7 2.41 -1.00 13.21
N TYR A 8 1.53 -2.00 13.04
CA TYR A 8 1.27 -3.04 14.02
C TYR A 8 1.62 -4.45 13.54
N ARG A 9 1.16 -4.86 12.35
CA ARG A 9 1.29 -6.23 11.85
C ARG A 9 2.75 -6.54 11.48
N PRO A 10 3.15 -7.83 11.57
CA PRO A 10 4.45 -8.26 11.06
C PRO A 10 4.51 -8.08 9.55
N CYS A 11 5.66 -7.62 9.05
CA CYS A 11 5.89 -7.51 7.61
C CYS A 11 5.92 -8.90 6.98
N PRO A 12 5.11 -9.16 5.94
CA PRO A 12 5.16 -10.44 5.25
C PRO A 12 6.49 -10.66 4.50
N PRO A 13 6.96 -11.91 4.32
CA PRO A 13 8.14 -12.20 3.52
C PRO A 13 8.03 -11.64 2.09
N GLY A 14 9.13 -11.12 1.56
CA GLY A 14 9.20 -10.51 0.24
C GLY A 14 8.75 -9.04 0.16
N PHE A 15 8.23 -8.48 1.25
CA PHE A 15 7.93 -7.06 1.37
C PHE A 15 9.04 -6.32 2.14
N LYS A 16 9.25 -5.06 1.74
CA LYS A 16 9.84 -4.03 2.60
C LYS A 16 8.72 -3.41 3.44
N LEU A 17 9.03 -3.12 4.69
CA LEU A 17 8.12 -2.51 5.63
C LEU A 17 8.29 -1.00 5.67
N ALA A 18 7.18 -0.27 5.66
CA ALA A 18 7.09 1.11 6.10
C ALA A 18 6.23 1.17 7.37
N ARG A 19 6.75 1.76 8.45
CA ARG A 19 6.02 1.83 9.74
C ARG A 19 5.06 2.99 9.85
N ASP A 20 5.24 4.01 9.04
CA ASP A 20 4.41 5.19 9.03
C ASP A 20 4.22 5.73 7.60
N ALA A 21 3.40 6.78 7.50
CA ALA A 21 3.08 7.43 6.23
C ALA A 21 4.29 8.11 5.59
N GLU A 22 5.22 8.65 6.40
CA GLU A 22 6.40 9.36 5.89
C GLU A 22 7.37 8.39 5.23
N GLU A 23 7.71 7.29 5.91
CA GLU A 23 8.56 6.23 5.37
C GLU A 23 7.92 5.62 4.11
N CYS A 24 6.61 5.40 4.10
CA CYS A 24 5.90 4.87 2.93
C CYS A 24 6.04 5.81 1.72
N LEU A 25 5.78 7.11 1.91
CA LEU A 25 5.87 8.09 0.84
C LEU A 25 7.30 8.32 0.36
N LEU A 26 8.29 8.28 1.26
CA LEU A 26 9.69 8.33 0.89
C LEU A 26 10.06 7.14 0.00
N LEU A 27 9.69 5.92 0.39
CA LEU A 27 9.99 4.72 -0.39
C LEU A 27 9.28 4.71 -1.75
N LEU A 28 8.05 5.22 -1.83
CA LEU A 28 7.32 5.40 -3.09
C LEU A 28 7.97 6.41 -4.03
N HIS A 29 8.64 7.42 -3.48
CA HIS A 29 9.36 8.43 -4.26
C HIS A 29 10.71 7.90 -4.77
N GLU A 30 11.45 7.20 -3.90
CA GLU A 30 12.83 6.80 -4.17
C GLU A 30 12.95 5.49 -4.99
N TYR A 31 11.93 4.62 -4.94
CA TYR A 31 12.04 3.28 -5.52
C TYR A 31 10.86 2.91 -6.42
N PRO A 32 11.10 2.10 -7.47
CA PRO A 32 10.03 1.52 -8.27
C PRO A 32 9.30 0.43 -7.46
N ILE A 33 8.16 0.80 -6.89
CA ILE A 33 7.27 -0.11 -6.17
C ILE A 33 6.35 -0.82 -7.16
N SER A 34 6.39 -2.16 -7.13
CA SER A 34 5.51 -3.01 -7.94
C SER A 34 4.17 -3.22 -7.23
N VAL A 35 4.23 -3.74 -6.00
CA VAL A 35 3.07 -3.98 -5.15
C VAL A 35 3.16 -3.10 -3.90
N LEU A 36 2.08 -2.40 -3.59
CA LEU A 36 1.90 -1.67 -2.35
C LEU A 36 0.70 -2.25 -1.59
N SER A 37 0.87 -2.57 -0.32
CA SER A 37 -0.20 -2.94 0.59
C SER A 37 -0.34 -1.86 1.67
N LEU A 38 -1.50 -1.21 1.75
CA LEU A 38 -1.76 -0.08 2.67
C LEU A 38 -2.70 -0.47 3.81
N ASP A 39 -2.31 -0.19 5.06
CA ASP A 39 -3.24 -0.03 6.17
C ASP A 39 -3.77 1.42 6.22
N TYR A 40 -5.00 1.59 6.69
CA TYR A 40 -5.58 2.89 6.98
C TYR A 40 -5.12 3.43 8.34
N ASP A 41 -5.15 2.58 9.36
CA ASP A 41 -4.87 2.97 10.73
C ASP A 41 -3.37 2.82 10.98
N LEU A 42 -2.72 3.92 11.36
CA LEU A 42 -1.28 3.97 11.69
C LEU A 42 -1.07 4.51 13.11
N GLY A 43 -2.12 4.42 13.93
CA GLY A 43 -2.10 4.85 15.32
C GLY A 43 -2.51 6.33 15.56
N PRO A 44 -2.72 6.70 16.84
CA PRO A 44 -3.28 8.00 17.19
C PRO A 44 -2.36 9.17 16.82
N GLY A 45 -2.93 10.19 16.17
CA GLY A 45 -2.20 11.42 15.81
C GLY A 45 -1.24 11.26 14.64
N GLN A 46 -1.16 10.07 14.02
CA GLN A 46 -0.41 9.85 12.80
C GLN A 46 -1.27 10.16 11.56
N PRO A 47 -0.63 10.55 10.44
CA PRO A 47 -1.30 10.52 9.15
C PRO A 47 -1.80 9.11 8.87
N THR A 48 -2.99 9.00 8.29
CA THR A 48 -3.65 7.74 7.96
C THR A 48 -3.20 7.23 6.59
N GLY A 49 -3.54 5.97 6.27
CA GLY A 49 -3.39 5.45 4.92
C GLY A 49 -4.18 6.23 3.87
N LYS A 50 -5.24 6.95 4.25
CA LYS A 50 -5.95 7.86 3.35
C LYS A 50 -5.11 9.08 2.99
N ASP A 51 -4.30 9.60 3.91
CA ASP A 51 -3.38 10.69 3.62
C ASP A 51 -2.29 10.25 2.64
N VAL A 52 -1.79 9.02 2.80
CA VAL A 52 -0.87 8.38 1.84
C VAL A 52 -1.53 8.19 0.48
N ALA A 53 -2.77 7.68 0.44
CA ALA A 53 -3.54 7.53 -0.81
C ALA A 53 -3.76 8.88 -1.53
N ALA A 54 -4.05 9.95 -0.79
CA ALA A 54 -4.18 11.30 -1.33
C ALA A 54 -2.86 11.81 -1.91
N ALA A 55 -1.74 11.57 -1.22
CA ALA A 55 -0.42 11.93 -1.71
C ALA A 55 -0.02 11.13 -2.95
N ILE A 56 -0.32 9.83 -3.01
CA ILE A 56 -0.13 8.99 -4.21
C ILE A 56 -0.86 9.61 -5.42
N ALA A 57 -2.14 9.96 -5.24
CA ALA A 57 -2.94 10.56 -6.31
C ALA A 57 -2.42 11.95 -6.71
N GLY A 58 -2.18 12.83 -5.74
CA GLY A 58 -1.75 14.21 -5.98
C GLY A 58 -0.35 14.33 -6.58
N LYS A 59 0.57 13.44 -6.21
CA LYS A 59 1.96 13.43 -6.69
C LYS A 59 2.23 12.43 -7.81
N LYS A 60 1.21 11.66 -8.22
CA LYS A 60 1.29 10.60 -9.23
C LYS A 60 2.31 9.49 -8.88
N LEU A 61 2.45 9.15 -7.60
CA LEU A 61 3.37 8.13 -7.09
C LEU A 61 2.74 6.73 -7.13
N TYR A 62 2.20 6.31 -8.26
CA TYR A 62 1.43 5.07 -8.37
C TYR A 62 2.33 3.84 -8.57
N PRO A 63 2.25 2.83 -7.67
CA PRO A 63 2.69 1.46 -7.94
C PRO A 63 1.85 0.79 -9.02
N ARG A 64 2.28 -0.38 -9.51
CA ARG A 64 1.49 -1.18 -10.47
C ARG A 64 0.22 -1.76 -9.83
N GLU A 65 0.35 -2.29 -8.62
CA GLU A 65 -0.75 -2.88 -7.86
C GLU A 65 -0.82 -2.26 -6.47
N ILE A 66 -2.03 -1.89 -6.05
CA ILE A 66 -2.30 -1.38 -4.70
C ILE A 66 -3.37 -2.26 -4.03
N TYR A 67 -3.06 -2.79 -2.86
CA TYR A 67 -3.95 -3.58 -2.00
C TYR A 67 -4.22 -2.83 -0.69
N LEU A 68 -5.38 -3.06 -0.09
CA LEU A 68 -5.84 -2.33 1.10
C LEU A 68 -6.18 -3.32 2.22
N HIS A 69 -5.30 -3.44 3.21
CA HIS A 69 -5.36 -4.47 4.26
C HIS A 69 -5.83 -3.93 5.61
N SER A 70 -6.77 -2.98 5.60
CA SER A 70 -7.25 -2.38 6.85
C SER A 70 -8.41 -3.13 7.51
N SER A 71 -8.43 -3.09 8.86
CA SER A 71 -9.55 -3.47 9.71
C SER A 71 -10.70 -2.45 9.69
N SER A 72 -10.42 -1.19 9.34
CA SER A 72 -11.44 -0.15 9.17
C SER A 72 -12.10 -0.29 7.81
N ALA A 73 -13.34 -0.79 7.77
CA ALA A 73 -14.10 -0.92 6.52
C ALA A 73 -14.35 0.45 5.86
N GLU A 74 -14.64 1.48 6.65
CA GLU A 74 -14.82 2.84 6.17
C GLU A 74 -13.51 3.43 5.63
N GLY A 75 -12.42 3.28 6.40
CA GLY A 75 -11.10 3.76 5.99
C GLY A 75 -10.62 3.08 4.70
N ARG A 76 -10.81 1.76 4.60
CA ARG A 76 -10.52 1.00 3.38
C ARG A 76 -11.33 1.50 2.18
N ARG A 77 -12.64 1.72 2.36
CA ARG A 77 -13.51 2.25 1.30
C ARG A 77 -13.06 3.65 0.85
N ALA A 78 -12.72 4.53 1.79
CA ALA A 78 -12.25 5.88 1.47
C ALA A 78 -10.94 5.87 0.67
N MET A 79 -9.97 5.01 1.03
CA MET A 79 -8.74 4.83 0.24
C MET A 79 -9.03 4.28 -1.16
N TYR A 80 -9.90 3.25 -1.24
CA TYR A 80 -10.26 2.63 -2.51
C TYR A 80 -10.91 3.63 -3.47
N GLU A 81 -11.94 4.34 -3.02
CA GLU A 81 -12.65 5.33 -3.84
C GLU A 81 -11.70 6.41 -4.36
N LEU A 82 -10.82 6.93 -3.50
CA LEU A 82 -9.85 7.96 -3.85
C LEU A 82 -8.84 7.48 -4.89
N LEU A 83 -8.22 6.31 -4.67
CA LEU A 83 -7.22 5.76 -5.58
C LEU A 83 -7.85 5.34 -6.90
N TYR A 84 -8.99 4.65 -6.86
CA TYR A 84 -9.67 4.14 -8.05
C TYR A 84 -10.14 5.27 -8.98
N ALA A 85 -10.65 6.37 -8.42
CA ALA A 85 -11.07 7.54 -9.20
C ALA A 85 -9.91 8.28 -9.90
N ASN A 86 -8.67 8.14 -9.40
CA ASN A 86 -7.52 8.93 -9.87
C ASN A 86 -6.42 8.10 -10.54
N LYS A 87 -6.47 6.76 -10.45
CA LYS A 87 -5.41 5.90 -10.97
C LYS A 87 -5.24 6.05 -12.49
N PRO A 88 -4.00 6.04 -13.02
CA PRO A 88 -3.78 5.99 -14.45
C PRO A 88 -4.14 4.61 -15.04
N GLU A 89 -4.12 4.52 -16.36
CA GLU A 89 -4.22 3.24 -17.06
C GLU A 89 -3.04 2.32 -16.68
N GLY A 90 -3.29 1.02 -16.59
CA GLY A 90 -2.29 0.02 -16.19
C GLY A 90 -2.05 -0.12 -14.69
N VAL A 91 -2.62 0.76 -13.85
CA VAL A 91 -2.60 0.59 -12.38
C VAL A 91 -3.85 -0.15 -11.93
N THR A 92 -3.68 -1.12 -11.03
CA THR A 92 -4.77 -1.88 -10.42
C THR A 92 -4.88 -1.56 -8.94
N VAL A 93 -6.10 -1.27 -8.49
CA VAL A 93 -6.40 -1.04 -7.07
C VAL A 93 -7.39 -2.11 -6.61
N HIS A 94 -7.04 -2.83 -5.57
CA HIS A 94 -7.82 -3.92 -4.99
C HIS A 94 -8.45 -3.47 -3.66
N ASN A 95 -9.76 -3.66 -3.51
CA ASN A 95 -10.47 -3.36 -2.27
C ASN A 95 -10.34 -4.50 -1.24
N GLY A 96 -9.10 -4.87 -0.91
CA GLY A 96 -8.82 -5.97 0.01
C GLY A 96 -7.32 -6.24 0.14
N PRO A 97 -6.94 -7.13 1.08
CA PRO A 97 -5.55 -7.50 1.29
C PRO A 97 -5.01 -8.29 0.09
N VAL A 98 -3.70 -8.43 0.03
CA VAL A 98 -3.02 -9.27 -0.97
C VAL A 98 -3.48 -10.73 -0.79
N PRO A 99 -4.04 -11.38 -1.84
CA PRO A 99 -4.45 -12.78 -1.75
C PRO A 99 -3.28 -13.72 -1.48
N GLU A 100 -3.55 -14.86 -0.83
CA GLU A 100 -2.49 -15.82 -0.45
C GLU A 100 -1.63 -16.30 -1.62
N GLU A 101 -2.24 -16.51 -2.79
CA GLU A 101 -1.50 -16.91 -3.99
C GLU A 101 -0.49 -15.85 -4.40
N ARG A 102 -0.92 -14.58 -4.44
CA ARG A 102 -0.04 -13.44 -4.74
C ARG A 102 1.05 -13.26 -3.68
N MET A 103 0.75 -13.52 -2.41
CA MET A 103 1.75 -13.51 -1.33
C MET A 103 2.83 -14.58 -1.53
N ARG A 104 2.44 -15.79 -1.99
CA ARG A 104 3.39 -16.87 -2.29
C ARG A 104 4.31 -16.49 -3.45
N GLU A 105 3.78 -15.88 -4.50
CA GLU A 105 4.56 -15.38 -5.63
C GLU A 105 5.59 -14.33 -5.19
N ILE A 106 5.14 -13.31 -4.45
CA ILE A 106 6.00 -12.23 -3.93
C ILE A 106 7.16 -12.78 -3.10
N ARG A 107 6.87 -13.76 -2.24
CA ARG A 107 7.90 -14.43 -1.44
C ARG A 107 8.94 -15.12 -2.34
N GLN A 108 8.50 -15.90 -3.32
CA GLN A 108 9.40 -16.61 -4.24
C GLN A 108 10.24 -15.66 -5.09
N GLU A 109 9.69 -14.51 -5.49
CA GLU A 109 10.42 -13.47 -6.22
C GLU A 109 11.58 -12.89 -5.39
N SER A 110 11.42 -12.79 -4.07
CA SER A 110 12.45 -12.23 -3.18
C SER A 110 13.58 -13.20 -2.81
N GLU A 111 13.38 -14.50 -3.03
CA GLU A 111 14.34 -15.56 -2.74
C GLU A 111 15.25 -15.88 -3.95
N ARG A 112 15.04 -15.20 -5.08
CA ARG A 112 15.81 -15.32 -6.34
C ARG A 112 16.87 -14.24 -6.44
#